data_AF-A0A8S0QXA2-F1
#
_entry.id   AF-A0A8S0QXA2-F1
#
_cell.length_a   1.000
_cell.length_b   1.000
_cell.length_c   1.000
_cell.angle_alpha   90.00
_cell.angle_beta   90.00
_cell.angle_gamma   90.00
#
_symmetry.space_group_name_H-M   'P 1'
#
loop_
_entity.id
_entity.type
_entity.pdbx_description
1 polymer ?
#
loop_
_entity_poly.entity_id
_entity_poly.type
_entity_poly.pdbx_seq_one_letter_code
_entity_poly.pdbx_strand_id
1 'polypeptide(L)'
;MAWLHDIHPFNGDLLHVLFKFAVGQISTARNLIVLHSSRLFSTSSKGRPPGIPWAVLEVKVRKAEQSEEKQKTLEKDLENQNIGAGIYSANLRKHYILAKNEWKEDIMPGILIGHKMILRWMGILKNKRHWQKSERKKSRLTQQYRMKKNTAESRPTVRRKCGRDGQFTSEGMRRQQSTLGLDPTLAINHARSKSCNCKRERSIDRRDQNGTDYLAVDVPPTK
;
A
#
# COMPACT_ATOMS: atom_id res chain seq x y z
N MET A 1 -18.15 67.05 -34.39
CA MET A 1 -17.14 68.05 -33.95
C MET A 1 -16.62 68.77 -35.18
N ALA A 2 -17.29 69.87 -35.54
CA ALA A 2 -17.16 70.57 -36.82
C ALA A 2 -16.15 71.74 -36.73
N TRP A 3 -14.85 71.45 -36.64
CA TRP A 3 -13.78 72.45 -36.60
C TRP A 3 -12.52 72.01 -37.40
N LEU A 4 -12.69 71.21 -38.46
CA LEU A 4 -11.55 70.68 -39.22
C LEU A 4 -11.74 70.77 -40.75
N HIS A 5 -12.53 71.74 -41.23
CA HIS A 5 -12.72 71.94 -42.67
C HIS A 5 -12.24 73.31 -43.20
N ASP A 6 -11.78 74.22 -42.34
CA ASP A 6 -11.23 75.53 -42.74
C ASP A 6 -9.72 75.66 -42.48
N ILE A 7 -8.95 74.62 -42.82
CA ILE A 7 -7.50 74.65 -42.74
C ILE A 7 -6.96 74.63 -44.17
N HIS A 8 -6.22 75.68 -44.55
CA HIS A 8 -5.58 75.86 -45.87
C HIS A 8 -4.94 74.55 -46.38
N PRO A 9 -5.09 74.17 -47.68
CA PRO A 9 -4.67 72.87 -48.23
C PRO A 9 -3.21 72.50 -47.92
N PHE A 10 -2.37 73.52 -47.71
CA PHE A 10 -0.97 73.40 -47.29
C PHE A 10 -0.76 72.66 -45.95
N ASN A 11 -1.71 72.75 -45.01
CA ASN A 11 -1.58 72.11 -43.70
C ASN A 11 -2.01 70.62 -43.73
N GLY A 12 -2.88 70.24 -44.67
CA GLY A 12 -3.26 68.84 -44.90
C GLY A 12 -2.09 68.02 -45.46
N ASP A 13 -1.38 68.59 -46.44
CA ASP A 13 -0.20 67.96 -47.05
C ASP A 13 0.95 67.83 -46.04
N LEU A 14 1.16 68.85 -45.20
CA LEU A 14 2.18 68.83 -44.14
C LEU A 14 1.90 67.73 -43.11
N LEU A 15 0.66 67.60 -42.64
CA LEU A 15 0.26 66.54 -41.70
C LEU A 15 0.43 65.14 -42.31
N HIS A 16 0.11 64.97 -43.59
CA HIS A 16 0.26 63.69 -44.29
C HIS A 16 1.74 63.29 -44.48
N VAL A 17 2.62 64.25 -44.77
CA VAL A 17 4.08 64.03 -44.83
C VAL A 17 4.65 63.65 -43.46
N LEU A 18 4.23 64.37 -42.40
CA LEU A 18 4.64 64.06 -41.03
C LEU A 18 4.14 62.69 -40.56
N PHE A 19 2.91 62.31 -40.94
CA PHE A 19 2.36 60.98 -40.65
C PHE A 19 3.18 59.86 -41.31
N LYS A 20 3.53 60.01 -42.59
CA LYS A 20 4.39 59.05 -43.30
C LYS A 20 5.78 58.94 -42.68
N PHE A 21 6.37 60.07 -42.28
CA PHE A 21 7.66 60.08 -41.58
C PHE A 21 7.57 59.36 -40.23
N ALA A 22 6.52 59.62 -39.44
CA ALA A 22 6.29 58.94 -38.16
C ALA A 22 6.08 57.42 -38.33
N VAL A 23 5.30 57.00 -39.33
CA VAL A 23 5.12 55.57 -39.66
C VAL A 23 6.45 54.93 -40.08
N GLY A 24 7.28 55.65 -40.83
CA GLY A 24 8.65 55.23 -41.18
C GLY A 24 9.53 55.01 -39.95
N GLN A 25 9.53 55.95 -38.99
CA GLN A 25 10.26 55.85 -37.72
C GLN A 25 9.76 54.68 -36.85
N ILE A 26 8.45 54.43 -36.84
CA ILE A 26 7.87 53.31 -36.11
C ILE A 26 8.27 51.97 -36.77
N SER A 27 8.34 51.91 -38.10
CA SER A 27 8.78 50.72 -38.84
C SER A 27 10.25 50.37 -38.57
N THR A 28 11.14 51.37 -38.59
CA THR A 28 12.56 51.18 -38.27
C THR A 28 12.76 50.76 -36.82
N ALA A 29 12.05 51.39 -35.87
CA ALA A 29 12.08 51.00 -34.46
C ALA A 29 11.60 49.56 -34.25
N ARG A 30 10.52 49.15 -34.93
CA ARG A 30 10.02 47.77 -34.90
C ARG A 30 11.06 46.77 -35.41
N ASN A 31 11.72 47.05 -36.53
CA ASN A 31 12.76 46.17 -37.06
C ASN A 31 13.97 46.06 -36.10
N LEU A 32 14.39 47.16 -35.47
CA LEU A 32 15.47 47.15 -34.48
C LEU A 32 15.10 46.32 -33.24
N ILE A 33 13.85 46.43 -32.77
CA ILE A 33 13.36 45.63 -31.64
C ILE A 33 13.33 44.15 -31.99
N VAL A 34 12.87 43.79 -33.19
CA VAL A 34 12.85 42.39 -33.66
C VAL A 34 14.27 41.80 -33.75
N LEU A 35 15.22 42.58 -34.26
CA LEU A 35 16.64 42.19 -34.36
C LEU A 35 17.32 42.07 -32.99
N HIS A 36 16.98 42.95 -32.03
CA HIS A 36 17.54 42.89 -30.68
C HIS A 36 16.96 41.71 -29.87
N SER A 37 15.66 41.48 -29.99
CA SER A 37 14.93 40.39 -29.32
C SER A 37 15.37 38.99 -29.76
N SER A 38 15.89 38.85 -30.99
CA SER A 38 16.36 37.55 -31.51
C SER A 38 17.65 37.05 -30.87
N ARG A 39 18.36 37.90 -30.09
CA ARG A 39 19.58 37.51 -29.39
C ARG A 39 19.25 37.00 -27.98
N LEU A 40 18.96 35.71 -27.87
CA LEU A 40 18.78 35.03 -26.59
C LEU A 40 20.10 35.04 -25.80
N PHE A 41 20.15 35.75 -24.69
CA PHE A 41 21.28 35.74 -23.76
C PHE A 41 21.12 34.56 -22.80
N SER A 42 21.81 33.44 -23.05
CA SER A 42 21.73 32.27 -22.17
C SER A 42 22.71 32.39 -21.00
N THR A 43 22.20 32.39 -19.77
CA THR A 43 23.00 32.46 -18.53
C THR A 43 23.51 31.09 -18.03
N SER A 44 23.28 30.00 -18.78
CA SER A 44 23.55 28.62 -18.34
C SER A 44 24.43 27.87 -19.34
N SER A 45 25.43 27.13 -18.84
CA SER A 45 26.37 26.34 -19.65
C SER A 45 25.80 25.02 -20.20
N LYS A 46 24.60 24.60 -19.76
CA LYS A 46 23.97 23.36 -20.25
C LYS A 46 23.17 23.65 -21.52
N GLY A 47 23.56 23.02 -22.63
CA GLY A 47 22.81 23.07 -23.89
C GLY A 47 21.40 22.49 -23.74
N ARG A 48 20.41 23.11 -24.36
CA ARG A 48 19.02 22.64 -24.44
C ARG A 48 18.71 22.29 -25.90
N PRO A 49 19.18 21.13 -26.39
CA PRO A 49 18.93 20.74 -27.77
C PRO A 49 17.42 20.53 -27.99
N PRO A 50 16.93 20.73 -29.23
CA PRO A 50 15.54 20.45 -29.56
C PRO A 50 15.27 18.93 -29.44
N GLY A 51 14.25 18.55 -28.67
CA GLY A 51 13.86 17.15 -28.44
C GLY A 51 13.03 16.55 -29.57
N ILE A 52 13.57 16.51 -30.78
CA ILE A 52 12.87 15.94 -31.95
C ILE A 52 13.03 14.42 -31.93
N PRO A 53 11.94 13.63 -31.88
CA PRO A 53 12.02 12.18 -31.93
C PRO A 53 12.43 11.69 -33.33
N TRP A 54 13.27 10.65 -33.36
CA TRP A 54 13.81 10.06 -34.59
C TRP A 54 12.73 9.70 -35.63
N ALA A 55 11.59 9.16 -35.19
CA ALA A 55 10.47 8.78 -36.05
C ALA A 55 9.95 9.94 -36.92
N VAL A 56 10.02 11.20 -36.44
CA VAL A 56 9.56 12.37 -37.21
C VAL A 56 10.56 12.73 -38.31
N LEU A 57 11.86 12.54 -38.07
CA LEU A 57 12.90 12.78 -39.07
C LEU A 57 12.78 11.76 -40.22
N GLU A 58 12.58 10.48 -39.90
CA GLU A 58 12.37 9.44 -40.91
C GLU A 58 11.15 9.72 -41.80
N VAL A 59 10.02 10.12 -41.19
CA VAL A 59 8.80 10.46 -41.93
C VAL A 59 9.02 11.66 -42.85
N LYS A 60 9.83 12.63 -42.44
CA LYS A 60 10.17 13.78 -43.29
C LYS A 60 11.06 13.40 -44.49
N VAL A 61 12.05 12.54 -44.26
CA VAL A 61 12.94 12.04 -45.33
C VAL A 61 12.13 11.25 -46.35
N ARG A 62 11.29 10.30 -45.90
CA ARG A 62 10.44 9.50 -46.79
C ARG A 62 9.47 10.34 -47.62
N LYS A 63 8.85 11.37 -47.02
CA LYS A 63 8.01 12.32 -47.75
C LYS A 63 8.74 13.14 -48.80
N ALA A 64 10.03 13.43 -48.60
CA ALA A 64 10.85 14.18 -49.56
C ALA A 64 11.31 13.30 -50.73
N GLU A 65 11.54 12.01 -50.47
CA GLU A 65 12.00 11.02 -51.47
C GLU A 65 10.85 10.39 -52.26
N GLN A 66 9.66 10.25 -51.67
CA GLN A 66 8.50 9.63 -52.30
C GLN A 66 7.49 10.70 -52.72
N SER A 67 7.47 11.05 -54.01
CA SER A 67 6.48 11.96 -54.60
C SER A 67 5.05 11.39 -54.61
N GLU A 68 4.90 10.09 -54.34
CA GLU A 68 3.63 9.35 -54.39
C GLU A 68 3.46 8.39 -53.19
N GLU A 69 3.61 8.90 -51.97
CA GLU A 69 3.29 8.10 -50.77
C GLU A 69 1.78 7.80 -50.71
N LYS A 70 1.43 6.51 -50.63
CA LYS A 70 0.09 6.01 -50.28
C LYS A 70 -0.44 6.83 -49.12
N GLN A 71 -1.46 7.66 -49.38
CA GLN A 71 -2.06 8.47 -48.34
C GLN A 71 -2.52 7.54 -47.22
N LYS A 72 -1.97 7.76 -46.01
CA LYS A 72 -2.44 7.04 -44.81
C LYS A 72 -3.92 7.34 -44.69
N THR A 73 -4.73 6.29 -44.56
CA THR A 73 -6.17 6.44 -44.35
C THR A 73 -6.38 7.30 -43.11
N LEU A 74 -6.96 8.48 -43.30
CA LEU A 74 -7.27 9.38 -42.21
C LEU A 74 -8.65 9.02 -41.63
N GLU A 75 -8.89 9.42 -40.38
CA GLU A 75 -10.22 9.29 -39.78
C GLU A 75 -11.28 10.05 -40.59
N LYS A 76 -10.87 11.14 -41.27
CA LYS A 76 -11.72 11.89 -42.21
C LYS A 76 -12.12 11.07 -43.42
N ASP A 77 -11.23 10.24 -43.95
CA ASP A 77 -11.54 9.38 -45.10
C ASP A 77 -12.48 8.26 -44.69
N LEU A 78 -12.31 7.72 -43.48
CA LEU A 78 -13.20 6.73 -42.90
C LEU A 78 -14.60 7.30 -42.60
N GLU A 79 -14.69 8.57 -42.18
CA GLU A 79 -15.97 9.27 -42.00
C GLU A 79 -16.71 9.42 -43.34
N ASN A 80 -16.01 9.84 -44.40
CA ASN A 80 -16.58 9.96 -45.74
C ASN A 80 -17.08 8.62 -46.28
N GLN A 81 -16.40 7.51 -45.96
CA GLN A 81 -16.85 6.16 -46.32
C GLN A 81 -18.09 5.72 -45.53
N ASN A 82 -18.22 6.16 -44.27
CA ASN A 82 -19.32 5.78 -43.37
C ASN A 82 -20.46 6.81 -43.38
N ILE A 83 -20.98 7.10 -44.57
CA ILE A 83 -22.19 7.94 -44.79
C ILE A 83 -21.98 9.43 -44.44
N GLY A 84 -20.76 9.83 -44.07
CA GLY A 84 -20.35 11.22 -43.89
C GLY A 84 -20.65 11.81 -42.51
N ALA A 85 -20.41 13.12 -42.42
CA ALA A 85 -20.45 13.86 -41.17
C ALA A 85 -21.84 13.86 -40.53
N GLY A 86 -21.91 13.46 -39.26
CA GLY A 86 -23.14 13.45 -38.45
C GLY A 86 -23.73 12.07 -38.18
N ILE A 87 -23.37 11.05 -38.97
CA ILE A 87 -23.76 9.65 -38.70
C ILE A 87 -22.58 8.87 -38.11
N TYR A 88 -21.36 9.16 -38.58
CA TYR A 88 -20.15 8.52 -38.09
C TYR A 88 -19.88 8.86 -36.61
N SER A 89 -19.77 7.82 -35.77
CA SER A 89 -19.34 7.94 -34.37
C SER A 89 -17.89 7.48 -34.23
N ALA A 90 -16.99 8.43 -33.96
CA ALA A 90 -15.58 8.15 -33.74
C ALA A 90 -15.38 7.42 -32.40
N ASN A 91 -14.85 6.19 -32.45
CA ASN A 91 -14.55 5.43 -31.23
C ASN A 91 -13.14 5.80 -30.73
N LEU A 92 -13.11 6.58 -29.65
CA LEU A 92 -11.89 7.07 -28.99
C LEU A 92 -11.02 5.95 -28.38
N ARG A 93 -11.57 4.75 -28.15
CA ARG A 93 -10.86 3.64 -27.49
C ARG A 93 -10.02 2.79 -28.44
N LYS A 94 -10.19 2.95 -29.76
CA LYS A 94 -9.53 2.14 -30.81
C LYS A 94 -8.00 2.18 -30.72
N HIS A 95 -7.45 3.38 -30.56
CA HIS A 95 -6.01 3.64 -30.66
C HIS A 95 -5.26 3.63 -29.32
N TYR A 96 -5.87 3.10 -28.26
CA TYR A 96 -5.17 2.96 -26.99
C TYR A 96 -4.08 1.89 -27.05
N ILE A 97 -2.93 2.21 -26.45
CA ILE A 97 -1.80 1.29 -26.29
C ILE A 97 -2.02 0.57 -24.96
N LEU A 98 -2.57 -0.63 -25.02
CA LEU A 98 -2.85 -1.47 -23.87
C LEU A 98 -2.10 -2.80 -24.01
N ALA A 99 -1.80 -3.45 -22.87
CA ALA A 99 -1.08 -4.73 -22.88
C ALA A 99 -1.86 -5.86 -23.57
N LYS A 100 -3.20 -5.77 -23.58
CA LYS A 100 -4.10 -6.69 -24.28
C LYS A 100 -5.12 -5.88 -25.07
N ASN A 101 -5.33 -6.23 -26.32
CA ASN A 101 -6.26 -5.53 -27.20
C ASN A 101 -7.74 -5.83 -26.89
N GLU A 102 -8.02 -6.99 -26.28
CA GLU A 102 -9.38 -7.43 -25.92
C GLU A 102 -10.07 -6.46 -24.95
N TRP A 103 -9.32 -5.86 -24.02
CA TRP A 103 -9.88 -5.01 -22.96
C TRP A 103 -10.10 -3.55 -23.38
N LYS A 104 -9.94 -3.23 -24.67
CA LYS A 104 -10.15 -1.86 -25.17
C LYS A 104 -11.61 -1.42 -25.03
N GLU A 105 -12.53 -2.36 -25.12
CA GLU A 105 -13.97 -2.09 -25.10
C GLU A 105 -14.61 -2.28 -23.70
N ASP A 106 -13.84 -2.81 -22.75
CA ASP A 106 -14.33 -3.06 -21.39
C ASP A 106 -14.74 -1.76 -20.67
N ILE A 107 -15.88 -1.82 -19.98
CA ILE A 107 -16.44 -0.68 -19.25
C ILE A 107 -15.88 -0.67 -17.82
N MET A 108 -15.13 0.39 -17.50
CA MET A 108 -14.68 0.64 -16.12
C MET A 108 -15.85 1.14 -15.26
N PRO A 109 -16.20 0.48 -14.14
CA PRO A 109 -17.22 0.99 -13.24
C PRO A 109 -16.73 2.29 -12.57
N GLY A 110 -17.53 3.35 -12.64
CA GLY A 110 -17.17 4.65 -12.05
C GLY A 110 -17.43 4.73 -10.53
N ILE A 111 -18.54 4.15 -10.08
CA ILE A 111 -19.03 4.24 -8.69
C ILE A 111 -19.32 2.83 -8.17
N LEU A 112 -18.87 2.55 -6.95
CA LEU A 112 -19.20 1.31 -6.24
C LEU A 112 -19.57 1.64 -4.79
N ILE A 113 -20.85 1.48 -4.43
CA ILE A 113 -21.40 1.74 -3.09
C ILE A 113 -21.09 3.19 -2.65
N GLY A 114 -21.53 4.17 -3.46
CA GLY A 114 -21.37 5.59 -3.16
C GLY A 114 -19.95 6.17 -3.30
N HIS A 115 -18.92 5.34 -3.47
CA HIS A 115 -17.53 5.79 -3.61
C HIS A 115 -16.98 5.62 -5.04
N LYS A 116 -16.10 6.54 -5.44
CA LYS A 116 -15.38 6.46 -6.73
C LYS A 116 -14.46 5.24 -6.76
N MET A 117 -14.64 4.36 -7.75
CA MET A 117 -13.93 3.09 -7.87
C MET A 117 -12.40 3.26 -7.94
N ILE A 118 -11.93 4.22 -8.72
CA ILE A 118 -10.49 4.46 -8.98
C ILE A 118 -9.72 4.71 -7.67
N LEU A 119 -10.26 5.54 -6.78
CA LEU A 119 -9.63 5.86 -5.50
C LEU A 119 -9.56 4.64 -4.58
N ARG A 120 -10.63 3.83 -4.56
CA ARG A 120 -10.73 2.65 -3.71
C ARG A 120 -9.74 1.56 -4.13
N TRP A 121 -9.57 1.31 -5.43
CA TRP A 121 -8.67 0.26 -5.92
C TRP A 121 -7.20 0.46 -5.53
N MET A 122 -6.69 1.69 -5.65
CA MET A 122 -5.28 1.98 -5.36
C MET A 122 -4.93 1.80 -3.88
N GLY A 123 -5.85 2.16 -2.99
CA GLY A 123 -5.71 1.95 -1.55
C GLY A 123 -5.89 0.49 -1.13
N ILE A 124 -6.84 -0.23 -1.75
CA ILE A 124 -7.08 -1.64 -1.45
C ILE A 124 -5.85 -2.48 -1.79
N LEU A 125 -5.25 -2.34 -2.97
CA LEU A 125 -4.14 -3.22 -3.37
C LEU A 125 -2.94 -3.17 -2.41
N LYS A 126 -2.58 -1.97 -1.94
CA LYS A 126 -1.49 -1.77 -0.98
C LYS A 126 -1.83 -2.31 0.41
N ASN A 127 -3.06 -2.10 0.89
CA ASN A 127 -3.43 -2.40 2.27
C ASN A 127 -4.15 -3.75 2.46
N LYS A 128 -4.59 -4.44 1.39
CA LYS A 128 -5.39 -5.67 1.44
C LYS A 128 -4.74 -6.78 2.28
N ARG A 129 -3.43 -7.00 2.12
CA ARG A 129 -2.69 -8.02 2.87
C ARG A 129 -2.65 -7.71 4.37
N HIS A 130 -2.47 -6.44 4.73
CA HIS A 130 -2.46 -6.00 6.13
C HIS A 130 -3.85 -6.13 6.78
N TRP A 131 -4.90 -5.70 6.07
CA TRP A 131 -6.28 -5.86 6.50
C TRP A 131 -6.65 -7.33 6.74
N GLN A 132 -6.33 -8.23 5.80
CA GLN A 132 -6.58 -9.67 5.96
C GLN A 132 -5.86 -10.28 7.16
N LYS A 133 -4.59 -9.87 7.41
CA LYS A 133 -3.84 -10.31 8.59
C LYS A 133 -4.50 -9.82 9.88
N SER A 134 -4.97 -8.57 9.91
CA SER A 134 -5.67 -7.99 11.06
C SER A 134 -6.97 -8.74 11.36
N GLU A 135 -7.79 -8.99 10.35
CA GLU A 135 -9.06 -9.71 10.51
C GLU A 135 -8.86 -11.17 10.98
N ARG A 136 -7.85 -11.86 10.44
CA ARG A 136 -7.50 -13.21 10.93
C ARG A 136 -7.09 -13.20 12.41
N LYS A 137 -6.31 -12.20 12.84
CA LYS A 137 -5.92 -12.05 14.25
C LYS A 137 -7.14 -11.76 15.14
N LYS A 138 -8.01 -10.84 14.72
CA LYS A 138 -9.25 -10.50 15.44
C LYS A 138 -10.17 -11.72 15.56
N SER A 139 -10.43 -12.42 14.46
CA SER A 139 -11.27 -13.62 14.46
C SER A 139 -10.71 -14.72 15.37
N ARG A 140 -9.39 -14.97 15.32
CA ARG A 140 -8.71 -15.92 16.22
C ARG A 140 -8.84 -15.52 17.69
N LEU A 141 -8.66 -14.23 18.00
CA LEU A 141 -8.79 -13.72 19.35
C LEU A 141 -10.23 -13.82 19.86
N THR A 142 -11.21 -13.46 19.03
CA THR A 142 -12.64 -13.58 19.32
C THR A 142 -13.03 -15.04 19.53
N GLN A 143 -12.53 -15.98 18.71
CA GLN A 143 -12.73 -17.42 18.93
C GLN A 143 -12.12 -17.88 20.24
N GLN A 144 -10.87 -17.51 20.56
CA GLN A 144 -10.27 -17.83 21.84
C GLN A 144 -11.07 -17.26 23.01
N TYR A 145 -11.53 -16.01 22.91
CA TYR A 145 -12.36 -15.38 23.92
C TYR A 145 -13.70 -16.07 24.09
N ARG A 146 -14.38 -16.41 22.98
CA ARG A 146 -15.63 -17.18 22.98
C ARG A 146 -15.42 -18.57 23.57
N MET A 147 -14.35 -19.28 23.24
CA MET A 147 -14.03 -20.58 23.82
C MET A 147 -13.72 -20.48 25.32
N LYS A 148 -13.00 -19.43 25.75
CA LYS A 148 -12.71 -19.16 27.16
C LYS A 148 -13.99 -18.87 27.96
N LYS A 149 -14.93 -18.09 27.40
CA LYS A 149 -16.23 -17.81 28.02
C LYS A 149 -17.18 -19.00 27.98
N ASN A 150 -17.25 -19.71 26.87
CA ASN A 150 -18.10 -20.91 26.72
C ASN A 150 -17.63 -22.11 27.56
N THR A 151 -16.40 -22.09 28.08
CA THR A 151 -15.94 -23.13 29.02
C THR A 151 -16.57 -22.98 30.41
N ALA A 152 -17.11 -21.80 30.75
CA ALA A 152 -17.67 -21.52 32.07
C ALA A 152 -19.14 -21.94 32.24
N GLU A 153 -19.92 -22.07 31.16
CA GLU A 153 -21.34 -22.36 31.25
C GLU A 153 -21.70 -23.53 30.32
N SER A 154 -22.07 -24.66 30.92
CA SER A 154 -22.65 -25.88 30.30
C SER A 154 -21.73 -26.99 29.74
N ARG A 155 -20.53 -27.18 30.30
CA ARG A 155 -19.86 -28.51 30.24
C ARG A 155 -19.72 -29.06 31.65
N PRO A 156 -20.13 -30.31 31.94
CA PRO A 156 -19.86 -30.89 33.26
C PRO A 156 -18.36 -30.87 33.48
N THR A 157 -17.90 -30.27 34.59
CA THR A 157 -16.50 -30.33 34.99
C THR A 157 -16.17 -31.78 35.32
N VAL A 158 -15.75 -32.55 34.32
CA VAL A 158 -15.24 -33.89 34.51
C VAL A 158 -14.04 -33.76 35.44
N ARG A 159 -14.11 -34.38 36.64
CA ARG A 159 -12.99 -34.48 37.59
C ARG A 159 -11.76 -34.85 36.78
N ARG A 160 -10.70 -34.01 36.81
CA ARG A 160 -9.55 -34.10 35.91
C ARG A 160 -9.10 -35.55 35.81
N LYS A 161 -9.52 -36.24 34.74
CA LYS A 161 -8.97 -37.54 34.43
C LYS A 161 -7.54 -37.22 34.03
N CYS A 162 -6.63 -37.80 34.78
CA CYS A 162 -5.26 -38.00 34.40
C CYS A 162 -5.15 -38.41 32.91
N GLY A 163 -3.92 -38.45 32.35
CA GLY A 163 -3.74 -38.88 30.96
C GLY A 163 -4.40 -40.24 30.66
N ARG A 164 -4.33 -40.72 29.42
CA ARG A 164 -4.89 -42.03 29.05
C ARG A 164 -4.41 -43.18 29.98
N ASP A 165 -3.26 -42.97 30.65
CA ASP A 165 -2.60 -43.85 31.61
C ASP A 165 -2.87 -43.53 33.09
N GLY A 166 -3.77 -42.59 33.43
CA GLY A 166 -4.15 -42.36 34.82
C GLY A 166 -3.12 -41.61 35.68
N GLN A 167 -2.08 -41.00 35.10
CA GLN A 167 -1.03 -40.28 35.84
C GLN A 167 -0.99 -38.77 35.57
N PHE A 168 -0.70 -37.98 36.62
CA PHE A 168 -0.39 -36.55 36.52
C PHE A 168 1.08 -36.39 36.10
N THR A 169 1.34 -36.20 34.81
CA THR A 169 2.73 -36.07 34.35
C THR A 169 3.30 -34.71 34.76
N SER A 170 4.48 -34.74 35.38
CA SER A 170 5.26 -33.53 35.72
C SER A 170 5.61 -32.71 34.48
N GLU A 171 5.62 -33.35 33.31
CA GLU A 171 5.93 -32.73 32.02
C GLU A 171 4.82 -31.79 31.51
N GLY A 172 3.54 -32.12 31.74
CA GLY A 172 2.43 -31.24 31.39
C GLY A 172 2.41 -29.96 32.23
N MET A 173 2.64 -30.12 33.53
CA MET A 173 2.82 -29.00 34.48
C MET A 173 4.03 -28.13 34.08
N ARG A 174 5.16 -28.78 33.76
CA ARG A 174 6.39 -28.11 33.30
C ARG A 174 6.15 -27.23 32.08
N ARG A 175 5.45 -27.74 31.07
CA ARG A 175 5.14 -26.99 29.83
C ARG A 175 4.22 -25.81 30.09
N GLN A 176 3.23 -25.95 30.99
CA GLN A 176 2.33 -24.86 31.35
C GLN A 176 3.05 -23.74 32.13
N GLN A 177 3.85 -24.10 33.13
CA GLN A 177 4.65 -23.12 33.90
C GLN A 177 5.69 -22.42 33.02
N SER A 178 6.36 -23.17 32.13
CA SER A 178 7.28 -22.60 31.15
C SER A 178 6.58 -21.65 30.16
N THR A 179 5.35 -21.96 29.74
CA THR A 179 4.53 -21.06 28.90
C THR A 179 4.18 -19.76 29.63
N LEU A 180 4.08 -19.81 30.96
CA LEU A 180 3.85 -18.65 31.83
C LEU A 180 5.17 -17.96 32.25
N GLY A 181 6.33 -18.46 31.81
CA GLY A 181 7.65 -17.92 32.16
C GLY A 181 8.13 -18.23 33.58
N LEU A 182 7.51 -19.21 34.25
CA LEU A 182 7.87 -19.65 35.61
C LEU A 182 8.81 -20.86 35.55
N ASP A 183 9.81 -20.91 36.44
CA ASP A 183 10.75 -22.04 36.51
C ASP A 183 10.10 -23.27 37.17
N PRO A 184 9.95 -24.39 36.46
CA PRO A 184 9.26 -25.57 36.96
C PRO A 184 10.13 -26.50 37.82
N THR A 185 11.44 -26.24 37.95
CA THR A 185 12.39 -27.15 38.62
C THR A 185 12.02 -27.48 40.07
N LEU A 186 11.70 -26.47 40.89
CA LEU A 186 11.29 -26.64 42.29
C LEU A 186 9.99 -27.44 42.43
N ALA A 187 9.00 -27.17 41.57
CA ALA A 187 7.72 -27.87 41.56
C ALA A 187 7.89 -29.35 41.14
N ILE A 188 8.78 -29.63 40.19
CA ILE A 188 9.12 -31.00 39.76
C ILE A 188 9.81 -31.77 40.89
N ASN A 189 10.76 -31.14 41.59
CA ASN A 189 11.51 -31.78 42.67
C ASN A 189 10.61 -32.15 43.85
N HIS A 190 9.68 -31.26 44.22
CA HIS A 190 8.68 -31.54 45.25
C HIS A 190 7.69 -32.65 44.86
N ALA A 191 7.31 -32.74 43.58
CA ALA A 191 6.47 -33.83 43.10
C ALA A 191 7.20 -35.18 43.11
N ARG A 192 8.50 -35.20 42.81
CA ARG A 192 9.35 -36.41 42.82
C ARG A 192 9.72 -36.87 44.24
N SER A 193 9.86 -35.99 45.21
CA SER A 193 10.26 -36.37 46.57
C SER A 193 9.18 -37.14 47.36
N LYS A 194 7.89 -36.90 47.06
CA LYS A 194 6.77 -37.58 47.74
C LYS A 194 6.65 -39.08 47.44
N SER A 195 7.28 -39.59 46.37
CA SER A 195 7.21 -41.02 46.01
C SER A 195 8.27 -41.88 46.71
N CYS A 196 9.13 -41.30 47.55
CA CYS A 196 10.32 -41.99 48.07
C CYS A 196 10.22 -42.48 49.52
N ASN A 197 9.10 -42.34 50.24
CA ASN A 197 9.01 -42.84 51.62
C ASN A 197 7.66 -43.46 51.98
N CYS A 198 7.67 -44.79 52.06
CA CYS A 198 7.01 -45.63 53.09
C CYS A 198 7.62 -47.03 52.98
N LYS A 199 8.86 -47.21 53.49
CA LYS A 199 9.36 -48.56 53.77
C LYS A 199 8.50 -49.12 54.91
N ARG A 200 7.72 -50.17 54.63
CA ARG A 200 7.02 -50.94 55.66
C ARG A 200 8.09 -51.63 56.50
N GLU A 201 8.32 -51.17 57.72
CA GLU A 201 9.21 -51.86 58.65
C GLU A 201 8.66 -53.27 58.91
N ARG A 202 9.52 -54.27 58.72
CA ARG A 202 9.22 -55.67 59.03
C ARG A 202 9.31 -55.78 60.55
N SER A 203 8.18 -55.95 61.23
CA SER A 203 8.15 -56.08 62.69
C SER A 203 9.04 -57.23 63.15
N ILE A 204 9.96 -56.94 64.08
CA ILE A 204 10.73 -57.95 64.80
C ILE A 204 9.79 -58.75 65.70
N ASP A 205 9.93 -60.07 65.65
CA ASP A 205 9.09 -61.03 66.36
C ASP A 205 9.51 -61.14 67.84
N ARG A 206 8.53 -61.52 68.66
CA ARG A 206 8.52 -61.51 70.13
C ARG A 206 9.68 -62.27 70.79
N ARG A 207 10.20 -61.73 71.89
CA ARG A 207 10.52 -62.54 73.08
C ARG A 207 10.49 -61.71 74.36
N ASP A 208 9.58 -62.11 75.26
CA ASP A 208 9.44 -61.63 76.63
C ASP A 208 10.71 -61.86 77.46
N GLN A 209 11.01 -60.93 78.36
CA GLN A 209 11.39 -61.23 79.74
C GLN A 209 11.33 -59.97 80.63
N ASN A 210 10.27 -59.97 81.43
CA ASN A 210 10.26 -59.61 82.85
C ASN A 210 10.84 -58.27 83.29
N GLY A 211 9.90 -57.39 83.65
CA GLY A 211 9.82 -56.82 84.98
C GLY A 211 10.90 -55.81 85.33
N THR A 212 10.48 -54.56 85.50
CA THR A 212 10.42 -53.96 86.84
C THR A 212 10.11 -52.46 86.78
N ASP A 213 8.97 -52.08 87.36
CA ASP A 213 8.64 -50.71 87.74
C ASP A 213 9.50 -50.28 88.93
N TYR A 214 10.38 -49.30 88.73
CA TYR A 214 10.92 -48.51 89.84
C TYR A 214 11.12 -47.05 89.42
N LEU A 215 10.31 -46.21 90.05
CA LEU A 215 10.48 -44.81 90.48
C LEU A 215 11.45 -43.91 89.67
N ALA A 216 10.85 -42.87 89.09
CA ALA A 216 11.53 -41.65 88.67
C ALA A 216 12.17 -40.92 89.86
N VAL A 217 13.47 -40.60 89.75
CA VAL A 217 14.17 -39.60 90.56
C VAL A 217 15.12 -38.81 89.65
N ASP A 218 15.08 -37.49 89.80
CA ASP A 218 15.69 -36.46 88.95
C ASP A 218 17.24 -36.45 88.91
N VAL A 219 17.78 -36.35 87.68
CA VAL A 219 18.80 -35.40 87.13
C VAL A 219 19.90 -34.88 88.07
N PRO A 220 21.22 -34.96 87.73
CA PRO A 220 21.90 -33.85 87.02
C PRO A 220 23.08 -34.22 86.07
N PRO A 221 23.58 -33.25 85.27
CA PRO A 221 24.19 -33.48 83.96
C PRO A 221 25.71 -33.65 84.02
N THR A 222 26.30 -34.24 82.98
CA THR A 222 27.77 -34.26 82.84
C THR A 222 28.25 -34.11 81.40
N LYS A 223 28.86 -32.94 81.16
CA LYS A 223 29.93 -32.55 80.22
C LYS A 223 29.74 -32.73 78.72
#